data_AF-A0AAE2YR01-F1
#
_entry.id   AF-A0AAE2YR01-F1
#
_cell.length_a   1.000
_cell.length_b   1.000
_cell.length_c   1.000
_cell.angle_alpha   90.00
_cell.angle_beta   90.00
_cell.angle_gamma   90.00
#
_symmetry.space_group_name_H-M   'P 1'
#
loop_
_entity.id
_entity.type
_entity.pdbx_description
1 polymer ?
#
loop_
_entity_poly.entity_id
_entity_poly.type
_entity_poly.pdbx_seq_one_letter_code
_entity_poly.pdbx_strand_id
1 'polypeptide(L)'
;MTALQSTALLEQWRMAATPEQDRIWADAAARLPLQSAFLREGLPLSRGQADLHLSRCWMARLSVTIAANSLPGHLVARAWSTMATGAPVPAEWLQITPDAPLPIDMELDILAEAVEKRDEKRLLPLLRSMAEDVKARHLIIDRLRLRVAEDGFAHGLRSSLFHAWAQLAAVVSAEDFVALTLAALQQHWGLPEACAVVVPEGRAERRADSGKALLQSLRERDLGAYMEHLRGMGDQPIAALRQLFLALGLMILEYPASAQLRELGEIYLWLAAILQMPHRSLRRCRRILFSAAADLFRFAGWEAQQDWPGYAELAAFRHALSEELTPQTFREDWQRILQVQALGSETLATWYRRRAEQYLSVAAEPATDFWAHWQETQRATQELAGPLLWIHPLVFLRLYPES
;
A
#
# COMPACT_ATOMS: atom_id res chain seq x y z
N MET A 1 -13.30 -20.03 19.20
CA MET A 1 -13.06 -21.02 18.14
C MET A 1 -11.57 -21.30 18.11
N THR A 2 -11.13 -22.55 18.03
CA THR A 2 -9.68 -22.87 18.03
C THR A 2 -9.04 -22.61 16.66
N ALA A 3 -7.72 -22.50 16.58
CA ALA A 3 -6.98 -22.33 15.33
C ALA A 3 -7.33 -23.43 14.29
N LEU A 4 -7.40 -24.69 14.73
CA LEU A 4 -7.73 -25.84 13.90
C LEU A 4 -9.17 -25.79 13.35
N GLN A 5 -10.13 -25.33 14.16
CA GLN A 5 -11.51 -25.12 13.71
C GLN A 5 -11.61 -24.00 12.66
N SER A 6 -10.73 -23.00 12.74
CA SER A 6 -10.70 -21.87 11.82
C SER A 6 -10.13 -22.26 10.46
N THR A 7 -9.07 -23.09 10.42
CA THR A 7 -8.53 -23.63 9.17
C THR A 7 -9.54 -24.53 8.44
N ALA A 8 -10.21 -25.44 9.16
CA ALA A 8 -11.23 -26.29 8.56
C ALA A 8 -12.42 -25.49 8.01
N LEU A 9 -12.82 -24.41 8.70
CA LEU A 9 -13.87 -23.49 8.22
C LEU A 9 -13.45 -22.80 6.92
N LEU A 10 -12.19 -22.36 6.81
CA LEU A 10 -11.67 -21.71 5.62
C LEU A 10 -11.63 -22.65 4.40
N GLU A 11 -11.19 -23.89 4.58
CA GLU A 11 -11.22 -24.91 3.52
C GLU A 11 -12.64 -25.22 3.08
N GLN A 12 -13.56 -25.45 4.03
CA GLN A 12 -14.97 -25.70 3.74
C GLN A 12 -15.60 -24.54 2.95
N TRP A 13 -15.32 -23.29 3.36
CA TRP A 13 -15.86 -22.11 2.69
C TRP A 13 -15.29 -21.94 1.27
N ARG A 14 -13.98 -22.15 1.06
CA ARG A 14 -13.38 -22.12 -0.29
C ARG A 14 -14.00 -23.15 -1.24
N MET A 15 -14.41 -24.31 -0.72
CA MET A 15 -15.01 -25.41 -1.50
C MET A 15 -16.54 -25.33 -1.63
N ALA A 16 -17.19 -24.40 -0.92
CA ALA A 16 -18.64 -24.24 -0.96
C ALA A 16 -19.12 -23.69 -2.33
N ALA A 17 -20.39 -23.91 -2.64
CA ALA A 17 -21.00 -23.32 -3.84
C ALA A 17 -21.07 -21.79 -3.72
N THR A 18 -21.03 -21.06 -4.84
CA THR A 18 -21.04 -19.58 -4.87
C THR A 18 -22.12 -18.93 -3.99
N PRO A 19 -23.40 -19.36 -4.01
CA PRO A 19 -24.42 -18.76 -3.14
C PRO A 19 -24.13 -18.97 -1.65
N GLU A 20 -23.50 -20.08 -1.29
CA GLU A 20 -23.12 -20.39 0.08
C GLU A 20 -21.88 -19.60 0.52
N GLN A 21 -20.90 -19.43 -0.37
CA GLN A 21 -19.75 -18.57 -0.13
C GLN A 21 -20.19 -17.14 0.21
N ASP A 22 -21.10 -16.58 -0.58
CA ASP A 22 -21.64 -15.23 -0.38
C ASP A 22 -22.44 -15.14 0.93
N ARG A 23 -23.28 -16.15 1.23
CA ARG A 23 -24.07 -16.21 2.46
C ARG A 23 -23.19 -16.24 3.71
N ILE A 24 -22.15 -17.08 3.72
CA ILE A 24 -21.22 -17.20 4.86
C ILE A 24 -20.41 -15.90 5.01
N TRP A 25 -19.95 -15.30 3.91
CA TRP A 25 -19.19 -14.05 3.96
C TRP A 25 -20.00 -12.85 4.45
N ALA A 26 -21.31 -12.85 4.16
CA ALA A 26 -22.24 -11.82 4.65
C ALA A 26 -22.42 -11.85 6.19
N ASP A 27 -22.19 -13.00 6.83
CA ASP A 27 -22.23 -13.13 8.29
C ASP A 27 -20.93 -12.62 8.95
N ALA A 28 -21.05 -11.52 9.70
CA ALA A 28 -19.92 -10.91 10.41
C ALA A 28 -19.27 -11.86 11.44
N ALA A 29 -20.05 -12.75 12.06
CA ALA A 29 -19.54 -13.71 13.04
C ALA A 29 -18.68 -14.81 12.38
N ALA A 30 -19.00 -15.15 11.12
CA ALA A 30 -18.23 -16.11 10.33
C ALA A 30 -17.03 -15.47 9.60
N ARG A 31 -17.13 -14.19 9.23
CA ARG A 31 -16.09 -13.47 8.49
C ARG A 31 -14.78 -13.34 9.26
N LEU A 32 -14.83 -12.93 10.52
CA LEU A 32 -13.63 -12.70 11.32
C LEU A 32 -12.78 -13.98 11.46
N PRO A 33 -13.35 -15.15 11.84
CA PRO A 33 -12.59 -16.39 11.87
C PRO A 33 -12.01 -16.83 10.52
N LEU A 34 -12.69 -16.56 9.40
CA LEU A 34 -12.18 -16.84 8.05
C LEU A 34 -10.96 -15.97 7.72
N GLN A 35 -11.04 -14.66 8.03
CA GLN A 35 -9.91 -13.74 7.85
C GLN A 35 -8.71 -14.14 8.72
N SER A 36 -8.96 -14.49 9.99
CA SER A 36 -7.93 -14.99 10.90
C SER A 36 -7.24 -16.25 10.36
N ALA A 37 -8.03 -17.25 9.93
CA ALA A 37 -7.48 -18.47 9.34
C ALA A 37 -6.62 -18.17 8.11
N PHE A 38 -7.10 -17.30 7.22
CA PHE A 38 -6.38 -16.92 6.01
C PHE A 38 -5.05 -16.23 6.34
N LEU A 39 -5.04 -15.28 7.27
CA LEU A 39 -3.80 -14.58 7.64
C LEU A 39 -2.78 -15.52 8.31
N ARG A 40 -3.22 -16.49 9.13
CA ARG A 40 -2.36 -17.49 9.78
C ARG A 40 -1.71 -18.48 8.80
N GLU A 41 -2.41 -18.85 7.72
CA GLU A 41 -1.86 -19.72 6.67
C GLU A 41 -0.68 -19.10 5.90
N GLY A 42 -0.47 -17.79 6.03
CA GLY A 42 0.37 -17.01 5.13
C GLY A 42 1.51 -16.24 5.78
N LEU A 43 1.96 -16.63 6.98
CA LEU A 43 2.97 -15.83 7.67
C LEU A 43 4.31 -15.82 6.93
N PRO A 44 4.95 -14.64 6.80
CA PRO A 44 6.24 -14.49 6.16
C PRO A 44 7.36 -14.82 7.15
N LEU A 45 7.50 -16.08 7.55
CA LEU A 45 8.57 -16.47 8.49
C LEU A 45 9.80 -16.88 7.70
N SER A 46 10.84 -16.06 7.74
CA SER A 46 12.17 -16.39 7.20
C SER A 46 13.16 -16.62 8.34
N ARG A 47 13.76 -17.81 8.42
CA ARG A 47 14.86 -18.09 9.36
C ARG A 47 16.15 -17.44 8.84
N GLY A 48 16.34 -16.14 9.09
CA GLY A 48 17.55 -15.40 8.71
C GLY A 48 17.26 -14.20 7.82
N GLN A 49 17.84 -14.16 6.61
CA GLN A 49 17.61 -13.07 5.65
C GLN A 49 16.14 -13.04 5.21
N ALA A 50 15.58 -11.84 5.09
CA ALA A 50 14.22 -11.69 4.60
C ALA A 50 14.12 -12.11 3.14
N ASP A 51 13.00 -12.73 2.81
CA ASP A 51 12.64 -13.07 1.44
C ASP A 51 11.74 -11.96 0.87
N LEU A 52 12.28 -11.23 -0.12
CA LEU A 52 11.56 -10.15 -0.80
C LEU A 52 10.29 -10.65 -1.49
N HIS A 53 10.32 -11.86 -2.07
CA HIS A 53 9.16 -12.46 -2.70
C HIS A 53 8.11 -12.79 -1.64
N LEU A 54 8.52 -13.40 -0.53
CA LEU A 54 7.62 -13.70 0.59
C LEU A 54 6.98 -12.44 1.19
N SER A 55 7.75 -11.36 1.35
CA SER A 55 7.24 -10.05 1.78
C SER A 55 6.20 -9.48 0.81
N ARG A 56 6.42 -9.61 -0.51
CA ARG A 56 5.46 -9.18 -1.54
C ARG A 56 4.19 -10.03 -1.53
N CYS A 57 4.33 -11.35 -1.44
CA CYS A 57 3.19 -12.27 -1.28
C CYS A 57 2.39 -11.94 -0.03
N TRP A 58 3.05 -11.63 1.08
CA TRP A 58 2.35 -11.27 2.31
C TRP A 58 1.66 -9.90 2.21
N MET A 59 2.29 -8.90 1.58
CA MET A 59 1.65 -7.63 1.26
C MET A 59 0.38 -7.86 0.40
N ALA A 60 0.42 -8.77 -0.57
CA ALA A 60 -0.74 -9.16 -1.37
C ALA A 60 -1.86 -9.72 -0.49
N ARG A 61 -1.53 -10.61 0.46
CA ARG A 61 -2.50 -11.21 1.41
C ARG A 61 -3.14 -10.16 2.31
N LEU A 62 -2.36 -9.24 2.85
CA LEU A 62 -2.89 -8.12 3.65
C LEU A 62 -3.83 -7.27 2.80
N SER A 63 -3.40 -6.89 1.59
CA SER A 63 -4.16 -6.02 0.69
C SER A 63 -5.49 -6.64 0.25
N VAL A 64 -5.49 -7.93 -0.14
CA VAL A 64 -6.75 -8.61 -0.49
C VAL A 64 -7.68 -8.75 0.72
N THR A 65 -7.13 -8.93 1.92
CA THR A 65 -7.95 -9.06 3.14
C THR A 65 -8.62 -7.73 3.47
N ILE A 66 -7.93 -6.60 3.27
CA ILE A 66 -8.52 -5.27 3.41
C ILE A 66 -9.60 -5.06 2.33
N ALA A 67 -9.29 -5.39 1.08
CA ALA A 67 -10.21 -5.28 -0.06
C ALA A 67 -11.44 -6.18 0.05
N ALA A 68 -11.33 -7.32 0.75
CA ALA A 68 -12.37 -8.34 0.84
C ALA A 68 -13.70 -7.82 1.43
N ASN A 69 -13.65 -6.77 2.25
CA ASN A 69 -14.87 -6.14 2.79
C ASN A 69 -15.73 -5.46 1.73
N SER A 70 -15.15 -5.13 0.57
CA SER A 70 -15.83 -4.47 -0.55
C SER A 70 -16.22 -5.44 -1.67
N LEU A 71 -16.01 -6.75 -1.47
CA LEU A 71 -16.19 -7.79 -2.48
C LEU A 71 -17.24 -8.84 -2.04
N PRO A 72 -17.98 -9.42 -3.01
CA PRO A 72 -18.74 -10.64 -2.78
C PRO A 72 -17.86 -11.79 -2.28
N GLY A 73 -18.43 -12.66 -1.45
CA GLY A 73 -17.73 -13.76 -0.80
C GLY A 73 -17.06 -14.72 -1.79
N HIS A 74 -17.71 -15.01 -2.92
CA HIS A 74 -17.13 -15.89 -3.94
C HIS A 74 -15.88 -15.30 -4.62
N LEU A 75 -15.82 -13.97 -4.81
CA LEU A 75 -14.62 -13.32 -5.32
C LEU A 75 -13.49 -13.33 -4.29
N VAL A 76 -13.82 -13.13 -3.01
CA VAL A 76 -12.84 -13.26 -1.92
C VAL A 76 -12.29 -14.68 -1.86
N ALA A 77 -13.15 -15.70 -1.89
CA ALA A 77 -12.75 -17.10 -1.89
C ALA A 77 -11.82 -17.43 -3.07
N ARG A 78 -12.17 -16.97 -4.28
CA ARG A 78 -11.32 -17.12 -5.47
C ARG A 78 -9.99 -16.41 -5.31
N ALA A 79 -9.99 -15.15 -4.88
CA ALA A 79 -8.77 -14.37 -4.69
C ALA A 79 -7.84 -14.98 -3.65
N TRP A 80 -8.37 -15.49 -2.55
CA TRP A 80 -7.60 -16.16 -1.50
C TRP A 80 -7.06 -17.53 -1.92
N SER A 81 -7.69 -18.18 -2.88
CA SER A 81 -7.28 -19.51 -3.38
C SER A 81 -6.12 -19.44 -4.37
N THR A 82 -5.87 -18.27 -4.98
CA THR A 82 -4.74 -18.06 -5.89
C THR A 82 -3.47 -17.59 -5.19
N MET A 83 -3.52 -17.36 -3.87
CA MET A 83 -2.38 -16.87 -3.10
C MET A 83 -1.54 -17.99 -2.52
N ALA A 84 -0.22 -17.87 -2.65
CA ALA A 84 0.74 -18.76 -2.01
C ALA A 84 0.52 -18.82 -0.49
N THR A 85 0.59 -20.03 0.06
CA THR A 85 0.63 -20.27 1.51
C THR A 85 2.03 -19.98 2.04
N GLY A 86 2.09 -19.58 3.31
CA GLY A 86 3.31 -19.27 4.04
C GLY A 86 3.58 -20.32 5.11
N ALA A 87 4.44 -19.96 6.06
CA ALA A 87 4.72 -20.81 7.21
C ALA A 87 3.57 -20.74 8.23
N PRO A 88 3.27 -21.84 8.94
CA PRO A 88 2.31 -21.81 10.04
C PRO A 88 2.85 -20.96 11.21
N VAL A 89 1.94 -20.44 12.03
CA VAL A 89 2.28 -19.76 13.29
C VAL A 89 3.11 -20.71 14.18
N PRO A 90 4.31 -20.31 14.65
CA PRO A 90 5.08 -21.11 15.59
C PRO A 90 4.28 -21.34 16.86
N ALA A 91 4.18 -22.60 17.29
CA ALA A 91 3.41 -22.96 18.50
C ALA A 91 3.90 -22.22 19.75
N GLU A 92 5.20 -21.95 19.82
CA GLU A 92 5.83 -21.19 20.90
C GLU A 92 5.27 -19.77 21.05
N TRP A 93 4.89 -19.10 19.97
CA TRP A 93 4.27 -17.76 20.04
C TRP A 93 2.88 -17.78 20.67
N LEU A 94 2.21 -18.94 20.61
CA LEU A 94 0.88 -19.14 21.16
C LEU A 94 0.90 -19.53 22.66
N GLN A 95 2.06 -19.94 23.19
CA GLN A 95 2.19 -20.52 24.53
C GLN A 95 2.87 -19.60 25.57
N ILE A 96 3.25 -18.37 25.19
CA ILE A 96 3.99 -17.44 26.07
C ILE A 96 3.07 -16.70 27.05
N THR A 97 3.43 -16.71 28.33
CA THR A 97 2.72 -15.92 29.35
C THR A 97 2.91 -14.42 29.10
N PRO A 98 1.84 -13.60 29.10
CA PRO A 98 1.97 -12.15 28.95
C PRO A 98 2.70 -11.53 30.15
N ASP A 99 3.39 -10.41 29.91
CA ASP A 99 3.96 -9.60 30.99
C ASP A 99 2.84 -9.01 31.86
N ALA A 100 3.18 -8.72 33.12
CA ALA A 100 2.28 -7.97 33.99
C ALA A 100 2.07 -6.55 33.40
N PRO A 101 0.83 -6.08 33.26
CA PRO A 101 0.55 -4.82 32.59
C PRO A 101 1.19 -3.64 33.34
N LEU A 102 1.86 -2.78 32.58
CA LEU A 102 2.44 -1.53 33.06
C LEU A 102 1.67 -0.34 32.46
N PRO A 103 1.89 0.90 32.95
CA PRO A 103 1.40 2.08 32.26
C PRO A 103 1.84 2.08 30.79
N ILE A 104 0.91 2.39 29.88
CA ILE A 104 1.10 2.21 28.44
C ILE A 104 2.34 2.94 27.88
N ASP A 105 2.67 4.11 28.42
CA ASP A 105 3.86 4.85 28.00
C ASP A 105 5.16 4.08 28.31
N MET A 106 5.21 3.38 29.45
CA MET A 106 6.34 2.53 29.82
C MET A 106 6.42 1.29 28.93
N GLU A 107 5.28 0.65 28.64
CA GLU A 107 5.23 -0.50 27.74
C GLU A 107 5.71 -0.14 26.33
N LEU A 108 5.32 1.04 25.82
CA LEU A 108 5.75 1.53 24.52
C LEU A 108 7.25 1.87 24.46
N ASP A 109 7.84 2.33 25.55
CA ASP A 109 9.29 2.58 25.61
C ASP A 109 10.09 1.27 25.70
N ILE A 110 9.63 0.28 26.48
CA ILE A 110 10.22 -1.06 26.51
C ILE A 110 10.08 -1.73 25.13
N LEU A 111 8.92 -1.59 24.47
CA LEU A 111 8.70 -2.08 23.12
C LEU A 111 9.70 -1.47 22.14
N ALA A 112 9.89 -0.15 22.18
CA ALA A 112 10.82 0.54 21.30
C ALA A 112 12.27 0.04 21.49
N GLU A 113 12.70 -0.13 22.74
CA GLU A 113 14.01 -0.69 23.08
C GLU A 113 14.18 -2.12 22.55
N ALA A 114 13.16 -2.97 22.74
CA ALA A 114 13.19 -4.36 22.31
C ALA A 114 13.17 -4.50 20.78
N VAL A 115 12.43 -3.64 20.06
CA VAL A 115 12.44 -3.58 18.58
C VAL A 115 13.82 -3.18 18.07
N GLU A 116 14.46 -2.18 18.68
CA GLU A 116 15.78 -1.71 18.29
C GLU A 116 16.86 -2.77 18.52
N LYS A 117 16.79 -3.48 19.65
CA LYS A 117 17.71 -4.59 19.98
C LYS A 117 17.39 -5.89 19.26
N ARG A 118 16.29 -5.95 18.49
CA ARG A 118 15.77 -7.18 17.86
C ARG A 118 15.56 -8.30 18.88
N ASP A 119 15.13 -7.94 20.10
CA ASP A 119 14.94 -8.86 21.23
C ASP A 119 13.55 -9.49 21.20
N GLU A 120 13.42 -10.55 20.40
CA GLU A 120 12.15 -11.26 20.21
C GLU A 120 11.58 -11.83 21.52
N LYS A 121 12.46 -12.27 22.43
CA LYS A 121 12.07 -12.87 23.71
C LYS A 121 11.36 -11.86 24.61
N ARG A 122 11.75 -10.59 24.54
CA ARG A 122 11.13 -9.50 25.28
C ARG A 122 9.91 -8.91 24.56
N LEU A 123 9.86 -8.99 23.23
CA LEU A 123 8.74 -8.49 22.43
C LEU A 123 7.47 -9.35 22.57
N LEU A 124 7.61 -10.67 22.54
CA LEU A 124 6.48 -11.60 22.59
C LEU A 124 5.55 -11.42 23.81
N PRO A 125 6.05 -11.45 25.07
CA PRO A 125 5.20 -11.31 26.24
C PRO A 125 4.59 -9.90 26.37
N LEU A 126 5.30 -8.87 25.90
CA LEU A 126 4.86 -7.47 25.88
C LEU A 126 3.79 -7.21 24.81
N LEU A 127 3.94 -7.75 23.60
CA LEU A 127 2.90 -7.68 22.58
C LEU A 127 1.63 -8.39 23.07
N ARG A 128 1.77 -9.52 23.78
CA ARG A 128 0.64 -10.24 24.38
C ARG A 128 -0.06 -9.46 25.47
N SER A 129 0.65 -8.74 26.36
CA SER A 129 0.02 -7.95 27.42
C SER A 129 -0.88 -6.85 26.85
N MET A 130 -0.45 -6.22 25.75
CA MET A 130 -1.18 -5.14 25.08
C MET A 130 -2.20 -5.64 24.04
N ALA A 131 -2.15 -6.91 23.63
CA ALA A 131 -2.93 -7.40 22.50
C ALA A 131 -4.44 -7.42 22.76
N GLU A 132 -4.94 -7.42 23.99
CA GLU A 132 -6.40 -7.38 24.23
C GLU A 132 -6.98 -5.95 24.12
N ASP A 133 -6.15 -4.91 24.32
CA ASP A 133 -6.59 -3.52 24.24
C ASP A 133 -6.43 -2.97 22.81
N VAL A 134 -7.57 -2.70 22.16
CA VAL A 134 -7.63 -2.11 20.83
C VAL A 134 -6.86 -0.77 20.76
N LYS A 135 -6.90 0.08 21.78
CA LYS A 135 -6.15 1.35 21.79
C LYS A 135 -4.64 1.08 21.85
N ALA A 136 -4.21 0.11 22.66
CA ALA A 136 -2.81 -0.27 22.74
C ALA A 136 -2.29 -0.83 21.40
N ARG A 137 -3.09 -1.65 20.70
CA ARG A 137 -2.77 -2.10 19.34
C ARG A 137 -2.50 -0.94 18.39
N HIS A 138 -3.37 0.08 18.37
CA HIS A 138 -3.16 1.25 17.51
C HIS A 138 -1.85 1.98 17.84
N LEU A 139 -1.56 2.17 19.13
CA LEU A 139 -0.33 2.86 19.56
C LEU A 139 0.94 2.08 19.20
N ILE A 140 0.93 0.76 19.38
CA ILE A 140 2.02 -0.13 18.94
C ILE A 140 2.26 0.07 17.44
N ILE A 141 1.21 -0.06 16.63
CA ILE A 141 1.32 0.01 15.18
C ILE A 141 1.82 1.38 14.73
N ASP A 142 1.32 2.47 15.29
CA ASP A 142 1.80 3.81 14.95
C ASP A 142 3.28 3.99 15.30
N ARG A 143 3.72 3.46 16.44
CA ARG A 143 5.14 3.46 16.84
C ARG A 143 6.00 2.64 15.87
N LEU A 144 5.53 1.47 15.46
CA LEU A 144 6.22 0.59 14.52
C LEU A 144 6.30 1.20 13.11
N ARG A 145 5.21 1.80 12.61
CA ARG A 145 5.20 2.52 11.32
C ARG A 145 6.22 3.65 11.30
N LEU A 146 6.32 4.41 12.39
CA LEU A 146 7.33 5.47 12.54
C LEU A 146 8.75 4.89 12.47
N ARG A 147 9.03 3.81 13.19
CA ARG A 147 10.36 3.20 13.19
C ARG A 147 10.74 2.62 11.83
N VAL A 148 9.81 1.94 11.17
CA VAL A 148 10.02 1.35 9.84
C VAL A 148 10.29 2.42 8.78
N ALA A 149 9.60 3.56 8.87
CA ALA A 149 9.86 4.71 8.00
C ALA A 149 11.25 5.33 8.22
N GLU A 150 11.93 5.05 9.34
CA GLU A 150 13.27 5.58 9.67
C GLU A 150 14.41 4.69 9.17
N ASP A 151 14.18 3.37 9.09
CA ASP A 151 15.19 2.31 8.96
C ASP A 151 15.47 1.86 7.50
N GLY A 152 14.82 2.43 6.47
CA GLY A 152 15.29 2.26 5.10
C GLY A 152 14.28 2.57 3.98
N PHE A 153 14.78 3.27 2.97
CA PHE A 153 14.12 3.69 1.73
C PHE A 153 14.58 2.92 0.48
N ALA A 154 14.58 1.58 0.51
CA ALA A 154 14.81 0.77 -0.69
C ALA A 154 13.45 0.21 -1.11
N HIS A 155 12.90 0.77 -2.19
CA HIS A 155 11.63 0.36 -2.82
C HIS A 155 10.37 0.43 -1.94
N GLY A 156 10.45 1.04 -0.75
CA GLY A 156 9.27 1.32 0.07
C GLY A 156 8.51 0.12 0.66
N LEU A 157 8.93 -1.11 0.36
CA LEU A 157 8.19 -2.34 0.68
C LEU A 157 7.87 -2.46 2.17
N ARG A 158 8.83 -2.13 3.06
CA ARG A 158 8.60 -2.14 4.51
C ARG A 158 7.48 -1.17 4.91
N SER A 159 7.51 0.04 4.35
CA SER A 159 6.52 1.07 4.62
C SER A 159 5.13 0.64 4.15
N SER A 160 5.03 0.10 2.93
CA SER A 160 3.79 -0.41 2.36
C SER A 160 3.22 -1.58 3.18
N LEU A 161 4.08 -2.54 3.59
CA LEU A 161 3.69 -3.68 4.40
C LEU A 161 3.16 -3.26 5.78
N PHE A 162 3.86 -2.37 6.50
CA PHE A 162 3.39 -1.89 7.81
C PHE A 162 2.16 -1.00 7.69
N HIS A 163 2.03 -0.27 6.59
CA HIS A 163 0.81 0.48 6.30
C HIS A 163 -0.38 -0.43 6.04
N ALA A 164 -0.23 -1.50 5.26
CA ALA A 164 -1.28 -2.50 5.06
C ALA A 164 -1.63 -3.21 6.37
N TRP A 165 -0.62 -3.63 7.14
CA TRP A 165 -0.83 -4.27 8.44
C TRP A 165 -1.64 -3.38 9.40
N ALA A 166 -1.33 -2.09 9.43
CA ALA A 166 -2.02 -1.14 10.30
C ALA A 166 -3.52 -1.06 10.09
N GLN A 167 -4.00 -1.31 8.86
CA GLN A 167 -5.42 -1.28 8.53
C GLN A 167 -6.18 -2.50 9.05
N LEU A 168 -5.46 -3.60 9.36
CA LEU A 168 -6.04 -4.84 9.87
C LEU A 168 -5.84 -5.01 11.37
N ALA A 169 -4.87 -4.33 11.97
CA ALA A 169 -4.43 -4.57 13.33
C ALA A 169 -5.54 -4.43 14.40
N ALA A 170 -6.51 -3.54 14.18
CA ALA A 170 -7.63 -3.33 15.08
C ALA A 170 -8.75 -4.38 14.96
N VAL A 171 -8.83 -5.07 13.82
CA VAL A 171 -9.97 -5.94 13.47
C VAL A 171 -9.65 -7.42 13.57
N VAL A 172 -8.39 -7.80 13.80
CA VAL A 172 -8.00 -9.20 14.01
C VAL A 172 -8.09 -9.62 15.49
N SER A 173 -8.00 -10.93 15.77
CA SER A 173 -7.90 -11.43 17.14
C SER A 173 -6.59 -10.99 17.83
N ALA A 174 -6.55 -10.99 19.16
CA ALA A 174 -5.34 -10.68 19.92
C ALA A 174 -4.17 -11.61 19.55
N GLU A 175 -4.44 -12.90 19.40
CA GLU A 175 -3.45 -13.89 18.96
C GLU A 175 -2.87 -13.57 17.58
N ASP A 176 -3.75 -13.22 16.62
CA ASP A 176 -3.33 -12.85 15.26
C ASP A 176 -2.53 -11.56 15.27
N PHE A 177 -2.94 -10.58 16.08
CA PHE A 177 -2.23 -9.33 16.23
C PHE A 177 -0.77 -9.56 16.63
N VAL A 178 -0.53 -10.42 17.62
CA VAL A 178 0.83 -10.76 18.08
C VAL A 178 1.61 -11.45 16.96
N ALA A 179 1.05 -12.51 16.38
CA ALA A 179 1.73 -13.31 15.36
C ALA A 179 2.07 -12.49 14.10
N LEU A 180 1.12 -11.70 13.61
CA LEU A 180 1.30 -10.86 12.41
C LEU A 180 2.26 -9.71 12.68
N THR A 181 2.19 -9.06 13.85
CA THR A 181 3.12 -7.98 14.21
C THR A 181 4.55 -8.51 14.30
N LEU A 182 4.74 -9.69 14.89
CA LEU A 182 6.07 -10.28 15.00
C LEU A 182 6.62 -10.71 13.65
N ALA A 183 5.79 -11.31 12.80
CA ALA A 183 6.19 -11.65 11.44
C ALA A 183 6.56 -10.40 10.62
N ALA A 184 5.83 -9.28 10.78
CA ALA A 184 6.20 -7.99 10.16
C ALA A 184 7.58 -7.50 10.62
N LEU A 185 7.84 -7.58 11.93
CA LEU A 185 9.11 -7.17 12.53
C LEU A 185 10.28 -8.05 12.06
N GLN A 186 10.08 -9.37 12.00
CA GLN A 186 11.09 -10.28 11.46
C GLN A 186 11.43 -9.96 10.00
N GLN A 187 10.42 -9.70 9.16
CA GLN A 187 10.65 -9.25 7.79
C GLN A 187 11.39 -7.91 7.75
N HIS A 188 10.99 -6.94 8.59
CA HIS A 188 11.68 -5.65 8.70
C HIS A 188 13.18 -5.80 8.97
N TRP A 189 13.54 -6.60 9.97
CA TRP A 189 14.94 -6.82 10.39
C TRP A 189 15.77 -7.63 9.39
N GLY A 190 15.13 -8.52 8.63
CA GLY A 190 15.79 -9.37 7.64
C GLY A 190 16.01 -8.68 6.29
N LEU A 191 15.25 -7.61 5.99
CA LEU A 191 15.41 -6.85 4.75
C LEU A 191 16.69 -6.01 4.81
N PRO A 192 17.38 -5.77 3.67
CA PRO A 192 18.60 -4.96 3.65
C PRO A 192 18.30 -3.52 4.07
N GLU A 193 19.24 -2.89 4.80
CA GLU A 193 19.18 -1.44 5.04
C GLU A 193 19.29 -0.71 3.70
N ALA A 194 18.50 0.34 3.53
CA ALA A 194 18.57 1.16 2.33
C ALA A 194 19.65 2.24 2.45
N CYS A 195 20.17 2.69 1.31
CA CYS A 195 21.05 3.85 1.28
C CYS A 195 20.35 5.09 1.87
N ALA A 196 20.87 5.61 2.97
CA ALA A 196 20.41 6.86 3.54
C ALA A 196 20.87 8.03 2.66
N VAL A 197 19.93 8.72 2.00
CA VAL A 197 20.25 9.96 1.29
C VAL A 197 20.56 11.04 2.32
N VAL A 198 21.81 11.52 2.33
CA VAL A 198 22.24 12.65 3.15
C VAL A 198 21.69 13.92 2.54
N VAL A 199 20.80 14.60 3.27
CA VAL A 199 20.22 15.88 2.86
C VAL A 199 21.22 16.99 3.22
N PRO A 200 21.72 17.79 2.25
CA PRO A 200 22.48 18.98 2.59
C PRO A 200 21.54 19.98 3.31
N GLU A 201 21.90 20.40 4.52
CA GLU A 201 21.12 21.34 5.35
C GLU A 201 21.13 22.78 4.82
N GLY A 202 21.80 23.03 3.69
CA GLY A 202 21.83 24.35 3.06
C GLY A 202 20.44 24.78 2.61
N ARG A 203 19.99 25.95 3.10
CA ARG A 203 18.87 26.67 2.48
C ARG A 203 19.25 26.90 1.03
N ALA A 204 18.51 26.31 0.09
CA ALA A 204 18.61 26.78 -1.28
C ALA A 204 18.16 28.24 -1.26
N GLU A 205 19.04 29.16 -1.65
CA GLU A 205 18.60 30.48 -2.06
C GLU A 205 17.49 30.27 -3.08
N ARG A 206 16.32 30.91 -2.87
CA ARG A 206 15.25 30.92 -3.86
C ARG A 206 15.78 31.61 -5.11
N ARG A 207 16.48 30.87 -5.98
CA ARG A 207 16.69 31.28 -7.35
C ARG A 207 15.33 31.17 -8.03
N ALA A 208 14.88 32.30 -8.56
CA ALA A 208 13.66 32.39 -9.33
C ALA A 208 13.72 31.38 -10.48
N ASP A 209 12.67 30.58 -10.58
CA ASP A 209 12.23 29.78 -11.72
C ASP A 209 13.32 29.04 -12.51
N SER A 210 13.46 27.73 -12.25
CA SER A 210 13.97 26.80 -13.27
C SER A 210 13.05 26.72 -14.49
N GLY A 211 11.87 27.38 -14.48
CA GLY A 211 10.90 27.52 -15.57
C GLY A 211 10.20 26.21 -15.99
N LYS A 212 10.87 25.07 -15.77
CA LYS A 212 10.42 23.73 -16.17
C LYS A 212 9.59 23.08 -15.09
N ALA A 213 8.47 22.48 -15.49
CA ALA A 213 7.66 21.67 -14.61
C ALA A 213 8.40 20.38 -14.17
N LEU A 214 8.06 19.86 -12.99
CA LEU A 214 8.68 18.65 -12.42
C LEU A 214 8.71 17.46 -13.40
N LEU A 215 7.57 17.15 -14.02
CA LEU A 215 7.45 16.07 -15.00
C LEU A 215 8.34 16.31 -16.23
N GLN A 216 8.43 17.55 -16.69
CA GLN A 216 9.29 17.93 -17.82
C GLN A 216 10.78 17.74 -17.47
N SER A 217 11.20 18.13 -16.27
CA SER A 217 12.59 17.92 -15.82
C SER A 217 12.97 16.44 -15.76
N LEU A 218 12.04 15.57 -15.37
CA LEU A 218 12.22 14.12 -15.39
C LEU A 218 12.29 13.59 -16.83
N ARG A 219 11.41 14.06 -17.72
CA ARG A 219 11.42 13.65 -19.13
C ARG A 219 12.73 14.03 -19.84
N GLU A 220 13.24 15.23 -19.57
CA GLU A 220 14.48 15.73 -20.16
C GLU A 220 15.75 15.25 -19.44
N ARG A 221 15.61 14.45 -18.37
CA ARG A 221 16.72 14.01 -17.50
C ARG A 221 17.55 15.18 -16.94
N ASP A 222 16.88 16.30 -16.71
CA ASP A 222 17.49 17.53 -16.20
C ASP A 222 17.58 17.48 -14.67
N LEU A 223 18.68 16.91 -14.15
CA LEU A 223 18.91 16.79 -12.71
C LEU A 223 18.95 18.15 -12.00
N GLY A 224 19.44 19.19 -12.68
CA GLY A 224 19.54 20.54 -12.11
C GLY A 224 18.16 21.11 -11.84
N ALA A 225 17.31 21.19 -12.87
CA ALA A 225 15.95 21.69 -12.75
C ALA A 225 15.09 20.85 -11.79
N TYR A 226 15.27 19.52 -11.81
CA TYR A 226 14.59 18.59 -10.91
C TYR A 226 14.94 18.87 -9.43
N MET A 227 16.23 18.97 -9.11
CA MET A 227 16.68 19.21 -7.74
C MET A 227 16.37 20.63 -7.25
N GLU A 228 16.41 21.64 -8.12
CA GLU A 228 16.00 23.00 -7.79
C GLU A 228 14.52 23.06 -7.40
N HIS A 229 13.65 22.39 -8.16
CA HIS A 229 12.22 22.30 -7.86
C HIS A 229 11.97 21.65 -6.49
N LEU A 230 12.64 20.52 -6.20
CA LEU A 230 12.50 19.81 -4.94
C LEU A 230 13.07 20.60 -3.74
N ARG A 231 14.20 21.29 -3.93
CA ARG A 231 14.77 22.15 -2.88
C ARG A 231 13.89 23.37 -2.61
N GLY A 232 13.29 23.96 -3.66
CA GLY A 232 12.35 25.06 -3.52
C GLY A 232 11.11 24.69 -2.69
N MET A 233 10.68 23.43 -2.76
CA MET A 233 9.59 22.89 -1.93
C MET A 233 10.08 22.28 -0.60
N GLY A 234 11.37 22.31 -0.31
CA GLY A 234 11.97 21.62 0.84
C GLY A 234 11.47 22.12 2.21
N ASP A 235 10.92 23.34 2.29
CA ASP A 235 10.25 23.87 3.49
C ASP A 235 8.83 23.33 3.68
N GLN A 236 8.26 22.66 2.67
CA GLN A 236 6.95 22.01 2.69
C GLN A 236 7.05 20.57 2.14
N PRO A 237 7.77 19.65 2.82
CA PRO A 237 8.09 18.34 2.27
C PRO A 237 6.86 17.47 1.98
N ILE A 238 5.74 17.67 2.69
CA ILE A 238 4.49 16.95 2.40
C ILE A 238 3.85 17.45 1.11
N ALA A 239 3.87 18.75 0.86
CA ALA A 239 3.40 19.30 -0.41
C ALA A 239 4.30 18.82 -1.56
N ALA A 240 5.62 18.76 -1.34
CA ALA A 240 6.57 18.22 -2.30
C ALA A 240 6.32 16.73 -2.60
N LEU A 241 6.03 15.91 -1.58
CA LEU A 241 5.68 14.51 -1.75
C LEU A 241 4.38 14.34 -2.55
N ARG A 242 3.37 15.20 -2.34
CA ARG A 242 2.15 15.20 -3.16
C ARG A 242 2.42 15.56 -4.62
N GLN A 243 3.32 16.51 -4.87
CA GLN A 243 3.76 16.87 -6.23
C GLN A 243 4.54 15.74 -6.90
N LEU A 244 5.45 15.09 -6.17
CA LEU A 244 6.14 13.88 -6.65
C LEU A 244 5.13 12.76 -6.97
N PHE A 245 4.12 12.57 -6.11
CA PHE A 245 3.10 11.55 -6.32
C PHE A 245 2.24 11.82 -7.56
N LEU A 246 1.87 13.09 -7.79
CA LEU A 246 1.21 13.54 -9.00
C LEU A 246 2.09 13.33 -10.24
N ALA A 247 3.35 13.74 -10.19
CA ALA A 247 4.29 13.58 -11.29
C ALA A 247 4.53 12.09 -11.61
N LEU A 248 4.67 11.24 -10.60
CA LEU A 248 4.78 9.80 -10.77
C LEU A 248 3.50 9.20 -11.39
N GLY A 249 2.31 9.65 -10.98
CA GLY A 249 1.06 9.22 -11.60
C GLY A 249 1.01 9.54 -13.09
N LEU A 250 1.32 10.79 -13.46
CA LEU A 250 1.40 11.21 -14.87
C LEU A 250 2.49 10.48 -15.64
N MET A 251 3.64 10.27 -14.99
CA MET A 251 4.72 9.47 -15.55
C MET A 251 4.24 8.06 -15.88
N ILE A 252 3.55 7.35 -14.99
CA ILE A 252 3.00 6.01 -15.26
C ILE A 252 2.09 6.01 -16.50
N LEU A 253 1.25 7.03 -16.66
CA LEU A 253 0.37 7.15 -17.83
C LEU A 253 1.18 7.28 -19.12
N GLU A 254 2.18 8.17 -19.13
CA GLU A 254 3.00 8.45 -20.31
C GLU A 254 4.10 7.41 -20.58
N TYR A 255 4.49 6.61 -19.58
CA TYR A 255 5.63 5.71 -19.66
C TYR A 255 5.35 4.52 -20.59
N PRO A 256 6.33 4.09 -21.40
CA PRO A 256 6.15 2.95 -22.29
C PRO A 256 5.87 1.65 -21.53
N ALA A 257 4.93 0.86 -22.06
CA ALA A 257 4.59 -0.45 -21.54
C ALA A 257 5.85 -1.35 -21.51
N SER A 258 6.33 -1.63 -20.31
CA SER A 258 7.59 -2.35 -20.06
C SER A 258 7.60 -2.94 -18.65
N ALA A 259 8.58 -3.80 -18.36
CA ALA A 259 8.77 -4.33 -17.00
C ALA A 259 9.00 -3.21 -15.96
N GLN A 260 9.58 -2.08 -16.37
CA GLN A 260 9.84 -0.92 -15.52
C GLN A 260 8.56 -0.22 -15.04
N LEU A 261 7.46 -0.37 -15.77
CA LEU A 261 6.16 0.18 -15.37
C LEU A 261 5.67 -0.38 -14.03
N ARG A 262 5.99 -1.66 -13.75
CA ARG A 262 5.70 -2.28 -12.45
C ARG A 262 6.52 -1.67 -11.33
N GLU A 263 7.80 -1.39 -11.56
CA GLU A 263 8.65 -0.73 -10.55
C GLU A 263 8.14 0.69 -10.22
N LEU A 264 7.62 1.43 -11.21
CA LEU A 264 6.94 2.71 -10.97
C LEU A 264 5.67 2.53 -10.14
N GLY A 265 4.91 1.45 -10.37
CA GLY A 265 3.79 1.05 -9.53
C GLY A 265 4.17 0.81 -8.07
N GLU A 266 5.29 0.12 -7.82
CA GLU A 266 5.81 -0.10 -6.46
C GLU A 266 6.15 1.23 -5.75
N ILE A 267 6.81 2.17 -6.46
CA ILE A 267 7.09 3.52 -5.93
C ILE A 267 5.80 4.29 -5.67
N TYR A 268 4.78 4.09 -6.51
CA TYR A 268 3.49 4.73 -6.37
C TYR A 268 2.77 4.30 -5.09
N LEU A 269 2.71 2.99 -4.82
CA LEU A 269 2.18 2.46 -3.56
C LEU A 269 2.96 2.96 -2.35
N TRP A 270 4.28 3.03 -2.47
CA TRP A 270 5.12 3.53 -1.41
C TRP A 270 4.85 5.01 -1.08
N LEU A 271 4.80 5.88 -2.09
CA LEU A 271 4.48 7.30 -1.89
C LEU A 271 3.08 7.49 -1.31
N ALA A 272 2.11 6.69 -1.77
CA ALA A 272 0.77 6.70 -1.22
C ALA A 272 0.75 6.31 0.26
N ALA A 273 1.44 5.24 0.64
CA ALA A 273 1.58 4.79 2.02
C ALA A 273 2.28 5.86 2.90
N ILE A 274 3.36 6.48 2.40
CA ILE A 274 4.07 7.56 3.10
C ILE A 274 3.13 8.71 3.42
N LEU A 275 2.36 9.18 2.43
CA LEU A 275 1.50 10.37 2.57
C LEU A 275 0.43 10.22 3.67
N GLN A 276 0.22 8.99 4.14
CA GLN A 276 -0.74 8.63 5.18
C GLN A 276 -0.08 8.17 6.48
N MET A 277 1.25 8.22 6.55
CA MET A 277 1.99 7.98 7.77
C MET A 277 2.07 9.27 8.61
N PRO A 278 2.16 9.14 9.94
CA PRO A 278 2.36 10.29 10.81
C PRO A 278 3.69 10.99 10.53
N HIS A 279 3.63 12.27 10.16
CA HIS A 279 4.79 13.10 9.81
C HIS A 279 5.17 14.08 10.92
N ARG A 280 5.82 13.59 11.98
CA ARG A 280 6.12 14.38 13.19
C ARG A 280 7.42 15.19 13.13
N SER A 281 8.27 15.00 12.12
CA SER A 281 9.58 15.66 12.01
C SER A 281 9.86 16.14 10.59
N LEU A 282 10.13 17.44 10.44
CA LEU A 282 10.48 18.05 9.16
C LEU A 282 11.74 17.40 8.53
N ARG A 283 12.76 17.17 9.36
CA ARG A 283 14.01 16.51 8.93
C ARG A 283 13.74 15.12 8.35
N ARG A 284 12.85 14.35 8.98
CA ARG A 284 12.46 13.01 8.50
C ARG A 284 11.71 13.09 7.18
N CYS A 285 10.74 14.00 7.09
CA CYS A 285 9.97 14.18 5.85
C CYS A 285 10.86 14.59 4.67
N ARG A 286 11.89 15.41 4.90
CA ARG A 286 12.90 15.75 3.88
C ARG A 286 13.70 14.53 3.42
N ARG A 287 14.14 13.67 4.35
CA ARG A 287 14.83 12.42 3.99
C ARG A 287 13.96 11.55 3.08
N ILE A 288 12.70 11.35 3.46
CA ILE A 288 11.73 10.60 2.66
C ILE A 288 11.57 11.22 1.26
N LEU A 289 11.37 12.53 1.19
CA LEU A 289 11.23 13.28 -0.06
C LEU A 289 12.42 13.05 -1.00
N PHE A 290 13.64 13.22 -0.51
CA PHE A 290 14.84 13.09 -1.34
C PHE A 290 15.15 11.64 -1.73
N SER A 291 14.80 10.67 -0.89
CA SER A 291 14.87 9.25 -1.26
C SER A 291 13.89 8.91 -2.37
N ALA A 292 12.61 9.31 -2.23
CA ALA A 292 11.62 9.09 -3.29
C ALA A 292 11.99 9.81 -4.59
N ALA A 293 12.54 11.02 -4.46
CA ALA A 293 13.02 11.76 -5.60
C ALA A 293 14.18 11.08 -6.34
N ALA A 294 15.14 10.49 -5.59
CA ALA A 294 16.25 9.76 -6.17
C ALA A 294 15.77 8.50 -6.89
N ASP A 295 14.86 7.74 -6.27
CA ASP A 295 14.26 6.54 -6.87
C ASP A 295 13.49 6.86 -8.15
N LEU A 296 12.75 7.97 -8.17
CA LEU A 296 12.00 8.42 -9.35
C LEU A 296 12.92 8.86 -10.49
N PHE A 297 14.01 9.58 -10.17
CA PHE A 297 14.93 10.08 -11.19
C PHE A 297 15.66 8.96 -11.95
N ARG A 298 15.71 7.74 -11.41
CA ARG A 298 16.24 6.55 -12.11
C ARG A 298 15.48 6.26 -13.41
N PHE A 299 14.22 6.66 -13.49
CA PHE A 299 13.34 6.44 -14.65
C PHE A 299 13.24 7.68 -15.56
N ALA A 300 14.04 8.72 -15.31
CA ALA A 300 14.09 9.92 -16.13
C ALA A 300 14.58 9.63 -17.56
N GLY A 301 14.12 10.42 -18.54
CA GLY A 301 14.55 10.29 -19.93
C GLY A 301 13.68 9.40 -20.83
N TRP A 302 12.40 9.20 -20.51
CA TRP A 302 11.49 8.44 -21.36
C TRP A 302 10.83 9.32 -22.44
N GLU A 303 10.44 8.69 -23.54
CA GLU A 303 9.57 9.29 -24.54
C GLU A 303 8.11 8.98 -24.19
N ALA A 304 7.27 10.02 -24.15
CA ALA A 304 5.86 9.86 -23.83
C ALA A 304 5.15 9.08 -24.94
N GLN A 305 4.37 8.06 -24.55
CA GLN A 305 3.51 7.38 -25.52
C GLN A 305 2.31 8.25 -25.88
N GLN A 306 1.86 8.15 -27.14
CA GLN A 306 0.75 8.94 -27.67
C GLN A 306 -0.63 8.32 -27.38
N ASP A 307 -0.69 7.09 -26.89
CA ASP A 307 -1.94 6.35 -26.58
C ASP A 307 -2.53 6.70 -25.20
N TRP A 308 -1.77 7.38 -24.36
CA TRP A 308 -2.23 7.88 -23.05
C TRP A 308 -2.13 9.40 -22.96
N PRO A 309 -3.15 10.06 -22.39
CA PRO A 309 -3.24 11.51 -22.38
C PRO A 309 -2.26 12.12 -21.37
N GLY A 310 -1.68 13.26 -21.75
CA GLY A 310 -0.93 14.11 -20.83
C GLY A 310 -1.85 14.91 -19.91
N TYR A 311 -1.26 15.62 -18.92
CA TYR A 311 -2.02 16.41 -17.95
C TYR A 311 -2.97 17.44 -18.57
N ALA A 312 -2.53 18.16 -19.61
CA ALA A 312 -3.34 19.20 -20.25
C ALA A 312 -4.60 18.64 -20.91
N GLU A 313 -4.48 17.48 -21.56
CA GLU A 313 -5.60 16.78 -22.20
C GLU A 313 -6.59 16.24 -21.15
N LEU A 314 -6.07 15.64 -20.08
CA LEU A 314 -6.89 15.16 -18.96
C LEU A 314 -7.67 16.31 -18.30
N ALA A 315 -7.01 17.45 -18.07
CA ALA A 315 -7.64 18.63 -17.48
C ALA A 315 -8.73 19.22 -18.40
N ALA A 316 -8.46 19.31 -19.71
CA ALA A 316 -9.42 19.79 -20.69
C ALA A 316 -10.65 18.87 -20.79
N PHE A 317 -10.44 17.55 -20.86
CA PHE A 317 -11.52 16.57 -20.89
C PHE A 317 -12.36 16.61 -19.62
N ARG A 318 -11.71 16.76 -18.46
CA ARG A 318 -12.42 16.88 -17.18
C ARG A 318 -13.29 18.13 -17.11
N HIS A 319 -12.80 19.25 -17.64
CA HIS A 319 -13.58 20.48 -17.72
C HIS A 319 -14.81 20.29 -18.61
N ALA A 320 -14.64 19.71 -19.80
CA ALA A 320 -15.75 19.40 -20.70
C ALA A 320 -16.79 18.46 -20.06
N LEU A 321 -16.35 17.39 -19.38
CA LEU A 321 -17.23 16.47 -18.65
C LEU A 321 -18.06 17.16 -17.55
N SER A 322 -17.55 18.24 -16.96
CA SER A 322 -18.27 18.99 -15.91
C SER A 322 -19.33 19.93 -16.48
N GLU A 323 -19.16 20.39 -17.72
CA GLU A 323 -20.09 21.29 -18.40
C GLU A 323 -21.20 20.53 -19.12
N GLU A 324 -20.88 19.35 -19.68
CA GLU A 324 -21.82 18.48 -20.38
C GLU A 324 -21.73 17.05 -19.82
N LEU A 325 -22.66 16.67 -18.95
CA LEU A 325 -22.77 15.29 -18.44
C LEU A 325 -23.31 14.29 -19.48
N THR A 326 -23.51 14.71 -20.74
CA THR A 326 -24.06 13.86 -21.79
C THR A 326 -22.99 13.00 -22.46
N PRO A 327 -23.24 11.70 -22.66
CA PRO A 327 -22.24 10.78 -23.20
C PRO A 327 -22.00 11.06 -24.69
N GLN A 328 -20.85 11.62 -25.03
CA GLN A 328 -20.27 11.45 -26.36
C GLN A 328 -19.78 10.00 -26.50
N THR A 329 -19.79 9.44 -27.71
CA THR A 329 -19.26 8.11 -28.00
C THR A 329 -17.76 8.08 -27.65
N PHE A 330 -17.41 7.40 -26.56
CA PHE A 330 -16.04 7.31 -26.07
C PHE A 330 -15.15 6.54 -27.03
N ARG A 331 -14.03 7.15 -27.39
CA ARG A 331 -13.04 6.54 -28.28
C ARG A 331 -11.99 5.75 -27.52
N GLU A 332 -11.73 6.12 -26.26
CA GLU A 332 -10.60 5.61 -25.48
C GLU A 332 -11.02 5.20 -24.05
N ASP A 333 -10.35 4.20 -23.48
CA ASP A 333 -10.75 3.61 -22.18
C ASP A 333 -10.54 4.54 -21.00
N TRP A 334 -9.52 5.41 -21.04
CA TRP A 334 -9.25 6.39 -20.00
C TRP A 334 -10.39 7.43 -19.89
N GLN A 335 -11.06 7.76 -21.00
CA GLN A 335 -12.21 8.67 -21.01
C GLN A 335 -13.41 8.04 -20.29
N ARG A 336 -13.64 6.74 -20.54
CA ARG A 336 -14.72 5.96 -19.92
C ARG A 336 -14.57 5.94 -18.40
N ILE A 337 -13.36 5.71 -17.89
CA ILE A 337 -13.15 5.66 -16.44
C ILE A 337 -13.30 7.03 -15.75
N LEU A 338 -12.88 8.12 -16.40
CA LEU A 338 -13.14 9.47 -15.87
C LEU A 338 -14.64 9.79 -15.82
N GLN A 339 -15.42 9.30 -16.79
CA GLN A 339 -16.87 9.42 -16.74
C GLN A 339 -17.48 8.59 -15.62
N VAL A 340 -17.08 7.32 -15.48
CA VAL A 340 -17.53 6.45 -14.38
C VAL A 340 -17.27 7.11 -13.03
N GLN A 341 -16.11 7.73 -12.87
CA GLN A 341 -15.76 8.50 -11.68
C GLN A 341 -16.64 9.76 -11.50
N ALA A 342 -17.05 10.41 -12.59
CA ALA A 342 -17.95 11.57 -12.57
C ALA A 342 -19.41 11.22 -12.25
N LEU A 343 -19.89 10.06 -12.71
CA LEU A 343 -21.29 9.63 -12.59
C LEU A 343 -21.71 9.23 -11.18
N GLY A 344 -20.75 8.95 -10.30
CA GLY A 344 -21.01 8.73 -8.87
C GLY A 344 -20.40 7.46 -8.31
N SER A 345 -20.49 7.33 -6.98
CA SER A 345 -19.80 6.29 -6.22
C SER A 345 -20.25 4.87 -6.54
N GLU A 346 -21.53 4.64 -6.84
CA GLU A 346 -22.07 3.30 -7.11
C GLU A 346 -21.57 2.74 -8.45
N THR A 347 -21.52 3.57 -9.49
CA THR A 347 -20.97 3.21 -10.80
C THR A 347 -19.49 2.90 -10.68
N LEU A 348 -18.75 3.71 -9.94
CA LEU A 348 -17.33 3.50 -9.68
C LEU A 348 -17.07 2.21 -8.86
N ALA A 349 -17.86 1.94 -7.82
CA ALA A 349 -17.78 0.69 -7.05
C ALA A 349 -18.07 -0.53 -7.93
N THR A 350 -19.05 -0.44 -8.84
CA THR A 350 -19.36 -1.50 -9.79
C THR A 350 -18.22 -1.72 -10.78
N TRP A 351 -17.58 -0.66 -11.26
CA TRP A 351 -16.38 -0.77 -12.09
C TRP A 351 -15.24 -1.49 -11.36
N TYR A 352 -14.93 -1.10 -10.12
CA TYR A 352 -13.89 -1.77 -9.33
C TYR A 352 -14.16 -3.26 -9.12
N ARG A 353 -15.41 -3.66 -8.88
CA ARG A 353 -15.80 -5.07 -8.77
C ARG A 353 -15.57 -5.82 -10.08
N ARG A 354 -16.02 -5.26 -11.22
CA ARG A 354 -15.77 -5.85 -12.55
C ARG A 354 -14.29 -6.01 -12.86
N ARG A 355 -13.45 -5.02 -12.50
CA ARG A 355 -11.99 -5.11 -12.65
C ARG A 355 -11.41 -6.26 -11.83
N ALA A 356 -11.87 -6.46 -10.60
CA ALA A 356 -11.45 -7.58 -9.77
C ALA A 356 -11.88 -8.94 -10.36
N GLU A 357 -13.11 -9.04 -10.86
CA GLU A 357 -13.63 -10.24 -11.55
C GLU A 357 -12.80 -10.59 -12.78
N GLN A 358 -12.57 -9.60 -13.66
CA GLN A 358 -11.76 -9.75 -14.87
C GLN A 358 -10.34 -10.21 -14.52
N TYR A 359 -9.69 -9.53 -13.57
CA TYR A 359 -8.34 -9.88 -13.13
C TYR A 359 -8.24 -11.33 -12.65
N LEU A 360 -9.19 -11.78 -11.84
CA LEU A 360 -9.24 -13.17 -11.35
C LEU A 360 -9.56 -14.19 -12.46
N SER A 361 -10.14 -13.74 -13.57
CA SER A 361 -10.54 -14.60 -14.70
C SER A 361 -9.46 -14.85 -15.73
N VAL A 362 -8.50 -13.94 -15.90
CA VAL A 362 -7.52 -14.00 -17.00
C VAL A 362 -6.11 -14.37 -16.55
N ALA A 363 -5.74 -14.10 -15.29
CA ALA A 363 -4.34 -14.24 -14.87
C ALA A 363 -3.95 -15.71 -14.60
N ALA A 364 -3.06 -16.25 -15.44
CA ALA A 364 -2.36 -17.51 -15.17
C ALA A 364 -1.40 -17.40 -13.97
N GLU A 365 -0.81 -16.21 -13.77
CA GLU A 365 -0.03 -15.82 -12.59
C GLU A 365 -0.49 -14.44 -12.11
N PRO A 366 -1.16 -14.34 -10.94
CA PRO A 366 -1.64 -13.06 -10.44
C PRO A 366 -0.49 -12.15 -10.01
N ALA A 367 -0.49 -10.90 -10.48
CA ALA A 367 0.32 -9.82 -9.96
C ALA A 367 0.09 -9.61 -8.44
N THR A 368 1.16 -9.69 -7.66
CA THR A 368 1.10 -9.61 -6.19
C THR A 368 0.71 -8.22 -5.67
N ASP A 369 0.89 -7.18 -6.47
CA ASP A 369 0.61 -5.78 -6.16
C ASP A 369 -0.79 -5.30 -6.59
N PHE A 370 -1.53 -6.10 -7.38
CA PHE A 370 -2.86 -5.72 -7.90
C PHE A 370 -3.80 -5.23 -6.82
N TRP A 371 -3.96 -6.01 -5.74
CA TRP A 371 -4.89 -5.69 -4.66
C TRP A 371 -4.47 -4.43 -3.89
N ALA A 372 -3.16 -4.19 -3.75
CA ALA A 372 -2.64 -3.00 -3.11
C ALA A 372 -2.99 -1.75 -3.94
N HIS A 373 -2.76 -1.82 -5.26
CA HIS A 373 -3.14 -0.73 -6.18
C HIS A 373 -4.66 -0.53 -6.25
N TRP A 374 -5.45 -1.60 -6.30
CA TRP A 374 -6.90 -1.53 -6.32
C TRP A 374 -7.45 -0.82 -5.07
N GLN A 375 -6.94 -1.19 -3.90
CA GLN A 375 -7.32 -0.58 -2.62
C GLN A 375 -6.89 0.88 -2.54
N GLU A 376 -5.63 1.17 -2.90
CA GLU A 376 -5.12 2.54 -2.89
C GLU A 376 -5.97 3.44 -3.77
N THR A 377 -6.31 2.97 -4.97
CA THR A 377 -7.12 3.72 -5.91
C THR A 377 -8.52 4.04 -5.35
N GLN A 378 -9.16 3.07 -4.69
CA GLN A 378 -10.46 3.29 -4.04
C GLN A 378 -10.39 4.32 -2.92
N ARG A 379 -9.42 4.20 -2.03
CA ARG A 379 -9.27 5.15 -0.91
C ARG A 379 -8.91 6.55 -1.41
N ALA A 380 -7.99 6.63 -2.36
CA ALA A 380 -7.55 7.89 -2.93
C ALA A 380 -8.71 8.64 -3.61
N THR A 381 -9.69 7.92 -4.19
CA THR A 381 -10.94 8.52 -4.69
C THR A 381 -11.87 9.08 -3.61
N GLN A 382 -11.60 8.83 -2.32
CA GLN A 382 -12.40 9.31 -1.18
C GLN A 382 -11.67 10.40 -0.38
N GLU A 383 -10.35 10.34 -0.29
CA GLU A 383 -9.56 11.17 0.65
C GLU A 383 -8.83 12.34 -0.01
N LEU A 384 -8.65 12.31 -1.34
CA LEU A 384 -7.83 13.30 -2.04
C LEU A 384 -8.66 14.33 -2.80
N ALA A 385 -8.11 15.54 -2.89
CA ALA A 385 -8.68 16.65 -3.64
C ALA A 385 -7.78 17.02 -4.83
N GLY A 386 -8.36 17.77 -5.78
CA GLY A 386 -7.64 18.27 -6.94
C GLY A 386 -7.30 17.17 -7.95
N PRO A 387 -6.18 17.31 -8.70
CA PRO A 387 -5.85 16.42 -9.81
C PRO A 387 -5.67 14.95 -9.44
N LEU A 388 -5.15 14.67 -8.24
CA LEU A 388 -4.90 13.31 -7.78
C LEU A 388 -6.18 12.47 -7.82
N LEU A 389 -7.32 13.02 -7.38
CA LEU A 389 -8.61 12.34 -7.26
C LEU A 389 -9.00 11.54 -8.52
N TRP A 390 -8.71 12.07 -9.71
CA TRP A 390 -9.07 11.44 -10.98
C TRP A 390 -7.88 10.81 -11.72
N ILE A 391 -6.64 11.01 -11.26
CA ILE A 391 -5.45 10.33 -11.78
C ILE A 391 -5.34 8.91 -11.22
N HIS A 392 -5.74 8.66 -9.96
CA HIS A 392 -5.64 7.32 -9.37
C HIS A 392 -6.29 6.23 -10.24
N PRO A 393 -7.57 6.36 -10.66
CA PRO A 393 -8.22 5.32 -11.47
C PRO A 393 -7.53 5.09 -12.81
N LEU A 394 -6.91 6.13 -13.39
CA LEU A 394 -6.15 6.04 -14.63
C LEU A 394 -4.84 5.28 -14.44
N VAL A 395 -4.11 5.58 -13.36
CA VAL A 395 -2.89 4.85 -13.00
C VAL A 395 -3.20 3.37 -12.81
N PHE A 396 -4.29 3.05 -12.11
CA PHE A 396 -4.74 1.67 -11.94
C PHE A 396 -5.06 0.99 -13.28
N LEU A 397 -5.83 1.66 -14.15
CA LEU A 397 -6.16 1.16 -15.48
C LEU A 397 -4.92 0.95 -16.36
N ARG A 398 -3.91 1.82 -16.21
CA ARG A 398 -2.65 1.72 -16.95
C ARG A 398 -1.79 0.55 -16.50
N LEU A 399 -1.70 0.33 -15.19
CA LEU A 399 -0.91 -0.77 -14.61
C LEU A 399 -1.53 -2.14 -14.88
N TYR A 400 -2.86 -2.17 -14.94
CA TYR A 400 -3.64 -3.37 -15.21
C TYR A 400 -4.61 -3.05 -16.34
N PRO A 401 -4.24 -3.21 -17.62
CA PRO A 401 -5.16 -3.04 -18.74
C PRO A 401 -6.18 -4.19 -18.83
N GLU A 402 -7.22 -4.02 -19.64
CA GLU A 402 -8.06 -5.15 -20.10
C GLU A 402 -7.28 -5.91 -21.17
N SER A 403 -7.03 -7.19 -20.93
CA SER A 403 -6.36 -8.12 -21.85
C SER A 403 -7.32 -8.74 -22.85
#